data_AF-G4ZDK8-F1
#
_entry.id   AF-G4ZDK8-F1
#
_cell.length_a   1.000
_cell.length_b   1.000
_cell.length_c   1.000
_cell.angle_alpha   90.00
_cell.angle_beta   90.00
_cell.angle_gamma   90.00
#
_symmetry.space_group_name_H-M   'P 1'
#
loop_
_entity.id
_entity.type
_entity.pdbx_description
1 polymer ?
#
loop_
_entity_poly.entity_id
_entity_poly.type
_entity_poly.pdbx_seq_one_letter_code
_entity_poly.pdbx_strand_id
1 'polypeptide(L)'
;LAVYVVTRKGWRFLALSSFMDERSMTADEHIRFLDLILDQYQLDIANIVGIVCDNMETNKAISRRVSAPMIGCAAHRFNLAVKAYIKAYTDTIKK
;
A
#
# COMPACT_ATOMS: atom_id res chain seq x y z
N LEU A 1 -7.39 -1.44 1.50
CA LEU A 1 -6.45 -1.76 0.38
C LEU A 1 -7.08 -1.27 -0.92
N ALA A 2 -6.31 -0.66 -1.83
CA ALA A 2 -6.78 -0.34 -3.18
C ALA A 2 -6.04 -1.22 -4.21
N VAL A 3 -6.77 -1.82 -5.14
CA VAL A 3 -6.20 -2.69 -6.19
C VAL A 3 -6.38 -2.04 -7.56
N TYR A 4 -5.30 -1.97 -8.32
CA TYR A 4 -5.27 -1.46 -9.68
C TYR A 4 -4.69 -2.52 -10.61
N VAL A 5 -5.21 -2.61 -11.82
CA VAL A 5 -4.65 -3.44 -12.89
C VAL A 5 -4.06 -2.54 -13.96
N VAL A 6 -2.86 -2.86 -14.39
CA VAL A 6 -2.17 -2.17 -15.49
C VAL A 6 -2.17 -3.10 -16.70
N THR A 7 -2.70 -2.61 -17.81
CA THR A 7 -2.71 -3.32 -19.10
C THR A 7 -2.08 -2.44 -20.18
N ARG A 8 -1.86 -2.99 -21.38
CA ARG A 8 -1.42 -2.19 -22.54
C ARG A 8 -2.36 -1.03 -22.90
N LYS A 9 -3.62 -1.09 -22.49
CA LYS A 9 -4.64 -0.06 -22.73
C LYS A 9 -4.71 0.99 -21.62
N GLY A 10 -3.83 0.92 -20.62
CA GLY A 10 -3.81 1.80 -19.45
C GLY A 10 -4.10 1.07 -18.15
N TRP A 11 -4.34 1.86 -17.10
CA TRP A 11 -4.58 1.42 -15.74
C TRP A 11 -6.07 1.49 -15.39
N ARG A 12 -6.56 0.52 -14.62
CA ARG A 12 -7.94 0.47 -14.14
C ARG A 12 -7.95 0.21 -12.65
N PHE A 13 -8.80 0.94 -11.95
CA PHE A 13 -9.12 0.66 -10.57
C PHE A 13 -10.07 -0.53 -10.49
N LEU A 14 -9.74 -1.55 -9.70
CA LEU A 14 -10.58 -2.73 -9.52
C LEU A 14 -11.44 -2.62 -8.26
N ALA A 15 -10.82 -2.33 -7.13
CA ALA A 15 -11.49 -2.40 -5.85
C ALA A 15 -10.83 -1.51 -4.79
N LEU A 16 -11.68 -1.00 -3.90
CA LEU A 16 -11.30 -0.41 -2.62
C LEU A 16 -12.33 -0.87 -1.61
N SER A 17 -11.85 -1.34 -0.47
CA SER A 17 -12.69 -1.68 0.66
C SER A 17 -12.04 -1.21 1.95
N SER A 18 -12.89 -0.74 2.86
CA SER A 18 -12.56 -0.56 4.27
C SER A 18 -12.61 -1.92 4.97
N PHE A 19 -11.81 -2.09 6.01
CA PHE A 19 -11.95 -3.27 6.86
C PHE A 19 -13.20 -3.15 7.73
N MET A 20 -13.86 -4.29 7.99
CA MET A 20 -15.05 -4.35 8.86
C MET A 20 -14.70 -4.00 10.30
N ASP A 21 -13.50 -4.36 10.75
CA ASP A 21 -12.93 -3.92 12.01
C ASP A 21 -11.74 -3.00 11.73
N GLU A 22 -11.90 -1.69 11.92
CA GLU A 22 -10.83 -0.71 11.73
C GLU A 22 -9.69 -0.86 12.77
N ARG A 23 -9.91 -1.61 13.84
CA ARG A 23 -8.87 -1.92 14.85
C ARG A 23 -7.99 -3.09 14.42
N SER A 24 -8.46 -3.90 13.47
CA SER A 24 -7.73 -5.05 12.92
C SER A 24 -7.43 -4.79 11.44
N MET A 25 -6.20 -4.37 11.16
CA MET A 25 -5.66 -4.16 9.81
C MET A 25 -4.44 -5.05 9.61
N THR A 26 -4.61 -6.34 9.84
CA THR A 26 -3.52 -7.31 9.81
C THR A 26 -3.15 -7.71 8.38
N ALA A 27 -1.92 -8.18 8.18
CA ALA A 27 -1.49 -8.66 6.87
C ALA A 27 -2.39 -9.79 6.34
N ASP A 28 -2.95 -10.63 7.21
CA ASP A 28 -3.87 -11.71 6.86
C ASP A 28 -5.20 -11.18 6.30
N GLU A 29 -5.77 -10.12 6.89
CA GLU A 29 -7.01 -9.52 6.38
C GLU A 29 -6.81 -8.83 5.03
N HIS A 30 -5.68 -8.15 4.87
CA HIS A 30 -5.31 -7.55 3.60
C HIS A 30 -5.15 -8.60 2.50
N ILE A 31 -4.55 -9.75 2.82
CA ILE A 31 -4.37 -10.86 1.85
C ILE A 31 -5.70 -11.52 1.53
N ARG A 32 -6.55 -11.80 2.51
CA ARG A 32 -7.90 -12.33 2.24
C ARG A 32 -8.72 -11.44 1.31
N PHE A 33 -8.63 -10.12 1.50
CA PHE A 33 -9.27 -9.18 0.60
C PHE A 33 -8.63 -9.20 -0.79
N LEU A 34 -7.30 -9.28 -0.89
CA LEU A 34 -6.62 -9.42 -2.18
C LEU A 34 -7.04 -10.69 -2.93
N ASP A 35 -7.08 -11.84 -2.25
CA ASP A 35 -7.50 -13.12 -2.82
C ASP A 35 -8.93 -13.05 -3.35
N LEU A 36 -9.85 -12.45 -2.61
CA LEU A 36 -11.23 -12.22 -3.06
C LEU A 36 -11.29 -11.44 -4.38
N ILE A 37 -10.48 -10.39 -4.52
CA ILE A 37 -10.44 -9.58 -5.74
C ILE A 37 -9.79 -10.37 -6.89
N LEU A 38 -8.70 -11.09 -6.63
CA LEU A 38 -8.05 -11.92 -7.63
C LEU A 38 -9.00 -12.99 -8.17
N ASP A 39 -9.71 -13.69 -7.29
CA ASP A 39 -10.72 -14.69 -7.65
C ASP A 39 -11.87 -14.08 -8.45
N GLN A 40 -12.40 -12.92 -8.00
CA GLN A 40 -13.49 -12.23 -8.69
C GLN A 40 -13.14 -11.86 -10.13
N TYR A 41 -11.90 -11.46 -10.37
CA TYR A 41 -11.42 -11.06 -11.70
C TYR A 41 -10.65 -12.16 -12.45
N GLN A 42 -10.55 -13.36 -11.88
CA GLN A 42 -9.82 -14.52 -12.44
C GLN A 42 -8.35 -14.16 -12.75
N LEU A 43 -7.69 -13.47 -11.82
CA LEU A 43 -6.31 -13.05 -11.91
C LEU A 43 -5.43 -13.94 -11.04
N ASP A 44 -4.31 -14.40 -11.60
CA ASP A 44 -3.29 -15.11 -10.82
C ASP A 44 -2.46 -14.12 -9.98
N ILE A 45 -2.13 -14.49 -8.74
CA ILE A 45 -1.27 -13.72 -7.84
C ILE A 45 0.12 -13.45 -8.44
N ALA A 46 0.63 -14.33 -9.32
CA ALA A 46 1.87 -14.16 -10.07
C ALA A 46 1.82 -12.97 -11.04
N ASN A 47 0.63 -12.43 -11.36
CA ASN A 47 0.49 -11.23 -12.17
C ASN A 47 0.70 -9.93 -11.37
N ILE A 48 0.92 -10.01 -10.06
CA ILE A 48 1.18 -8.84 -9.23
C ILE A 48 2.63 -8.36 -9.47
N VAL A 49 2.74 -7.22 -10.15
CA VAL A 49 4.04 -6.63 -10.52
C VAL A 49 4.66 -5.76 -9.43
N GLY A 50 3.90 -5.41 -8.39
CA GLY A 50 4.40 -4.62 -7.27
C GLY A 50 3.30 -4.10 -6.34
N ILE A 51 3.70 -3.71 -5.14
CA ILE A 51 2.82 -3.19 -4.09
C ILE A 51 3.26 -1.79 -3.71
N VAL A 52 2.44 -0.79 -4.00
CA VAL A 52 2.69 0.60 -3.61
C VAL A 52 2.17 0.82 -2.19
N CYS A 53 3.08 1.06 -1.25
CA CYS A 53 2.74 1.16 0.17
C CYS A 53 3.77 1.99 0.94
N ASP A 54 3.44 2.39 2.17
CA ASP A 54 4.41 2.98 3.08
C ASP A 54 5.30 1.90 3.73
N ASN A 55 6.29 2.33 4.51
CA ASN A 55 7.30 1.44 5.11
C ASN A 55 6.81 0.73 6.40
N MET A 56 5.51 0.46 6.51
CA MET A 56 4.93 -0.23 7.67
C MET A 56 5.21 -1.74 7.63
N GLU A 57 5.44 -2.37 8.79
CA GLU A 57 5.74 -3.82 8.87
C GLU A 57 4.63 -4.69 8.28
N THR A 58 3.36 -4.30 8.44
CA THR A 58 2.22 -4.98 7.80
C THR A 58 2.36 -5.03 6.29
N ASN A 59 2.76 -3.92 5.66
CA ASN A 59 2.94 -3.83 4.21
C ASN A 59 4.15 -4.65 3.72
N LYS A 60 5.22 -4.70 4.54
CA LYS A 60 6.36 -5.61 4.28
C LYS A 60 5.95 -7.07 4.38
N ALA A 61 5.12 -7.42 5.36
CA ALA A 61 4.62 -8.79 5.51
C ALA A 61 3.76 -9.19 4.29
N ILE A 62 2.88 -8.32 3.82
CA ILE A 62 2.07 -8.56 2.61
C ILE A 62 2.99 -8.77 1.39
N SER A 63 3.95 -7.87 1.16
CA SER A 63 4.90 -8.00 0.03
C SER A 63 5.67 -9.32 0.05
N ARG A 64 6.17 -9.74 1.22
CA ARG A 64 6.89 -11.02 1.35
C ARG A 64 5.97 -12.21 1.04
N ARG A 65 4.72 -12.18 1.46
CA ARG A 65 3.76 -13.28 1.24
C ARG A 65 3.28 -13.35 -0.20
N VAL A 66 3.06 -12.20 -0.84
CA VAL A 66 2.67 -12.08 -2.25
C VAL A 66 3.87 -12.24 -3.20
N SER A 67 5.11 -12.22 -2.68
CA SER A 67 6.35 -12.27 -3.45
C SER A 67 6.49 -11.16 -4.51
N ALA A 68 5.94 -9.97 -4.22
CA ALA A 68 5.96 -8.82 -5.13
C ALA A 68 6.81 -7.66 -4.55
N PRO A 69 7.53 -6.90 -5.38
CA PRO A 69 8.37 -5.80 -4.91
C PRO A 69 7.55 -4.67 -4.28
N MET A 70 8.05 -4.10 -3.17
CA MET A 70 7.47 -2.90 -2.56
C MET A 70 7.95 -1.64 -3.25
N ILE A 71 7.00 -0.78 -3.61
CA ILE A 71 7.25 0.56 -4.14
C ILE A 71 6.87 1.57 -3.06
N GLY A 72 7.86 2.31 -2.56
CA GLY A 72 7.64 3.26 -1.47
C GLY A 72 6.69 4.40 -1.83
N CYS A 73 5.71 4.66 -0.97
CA CYS A 73 4.76 5.75 -1.10
C CYS A 73 5.46 7.12 -1.23
N ALA A 74 5.20 7.85 -2.32
CA ALA A 74 5.77 9.16 -2.57
C ALA A 74 5.37 10.18 -1.48
N ALA A 75 4.12 10.15 -1.04
CA ALA A 75 3.63 11.03 0.04
C ALA A 75 4.36 10.78 1.36
N HIS A 76 4.64 9.51 1.69
CA HIS A 76 5.41 9.16 2.89
C HIS A 76 6.85 9.69 2.81
N ARG A 77 7.51 9.50 1.66
CA ARG A 77 8.86 10.04 1.41
C ARG A 77 8.89 11.56 1.50
N PHE A 78 7.88 12.23 0.95
CA PHE A 78 7.73 13.67 1.03
C PHE A 78 7.55 14.14 2.49
N ASN A 79 6.67 13.49 3.26
CA ASN A 79 6.47 13.80 4.68
C ASN A 79 7.77 13.64 5.49
N LEU A 80 8.56 12.60 5.22
CA LEU A 80 9.87 12.42 5.84
C LEU A 80 10.85 13.55 5.48
N ALA A 81 10.89 13.96 4.21
CA ALA A 81 11.73 15.08 3.77
C ALA A 81 11.33 16.40 4.45
N VAL A 82 10.02 16.69 4.53
CA VAL A 82 9.49 17.87 5.23
C VAL A 82 9.84 17.83 6.72
N LYS A 83 9.65 16.69 7.39
CA LYS A 83 10.06 16.52 8.80
C LYS A 83 11.55 16.77 9.01
N ALA A 84 12.40 16.26 8.11
CA ALA A 84 13.84 16.48 8.19
C ALA A 84 14.22 17.95 7.98
N TYR A 85 13.57 18.62 7.02
CA TYR A 85 13.77 20.04 6.74
C TYR A 85 13.35 20.92 7.93
N ILE A 86 12.15 20.68 8.46
CA ILE A 86 11.57 21.45 9.58
C ILE A 86 12.33 21.24 10.89
N LYS A 87 13.03 20.11 11.06
CA LYS A 87 13.86 19.84 12.25
C LYS A 87 14.88 20.96 12.53
N ALA A 88 15.40 21.61 11.48
CA ALA A 88 16.32 22.74 11.62
C ALA A 88 15.65 24.05 12.10
N TYR A 89 14.32 24.13 12.07
CA TYR A 89 13.53 25.33 12.38
C TYR A 89 12.58 25.11 13.56
N THR A 90 12.76 24.03 14.32
CA THR A 90 11.82 23.61 15.38
C THR A 90 11.70 24.66 16.48
N ASP A 91 12.77 25.41 16.78
CA ASP A 91 12.77 26.49 17.78
C ASP A 91 12.01 27.75 17.32
N THR A 92 11.83 27.93 16.01
CA THR A 92 11.12 29.09 15.43
C THR A 92 9.62 28.82 15.25
N ILE A 93 9.23 27.55 15.16
CA ILE A 93 7.84 27.14 14.96
C ILE A 93 7.14 27.06 16.32
N LYS A 94 6.39 28.11 16.67
CA LYS A 94 5.49 28.10 17.83
C LYS A 94 4.21 27.33 17.49
N LYS A 95 3.74 26.52 18.43
CA LYS A 95 2.46 25.81 18.38
C LYS A 95 1.28 26.78 18.36
#